data_AF-A0A397EW93-F1
#
_entry.id   AF-A0A397EW93-F1
#
_cell.length_a   1.000
_cell.length_b   1.000
_cell.length_c   1.000
_cell.angle_alpha   90.00
_cell.angle_beta   90.00
_cell.angle_gamma   90.00
#
_symmetry.space_group_name_H-M   'P 1'
#
loop_
_entity.id
_entity.type
_entity.pdbx_description
1 polymer ?
#
loop_
_entity_poly.entity_id
_entity_poly.type
_entity_poly.pdbx_seq_one_letter_code
_entity_poly.pdbx_strand_id
1 'polypeptide(L)'
;MLHPGVPKSAAVREHKAKLARLELERQEADAVIRIQCALRKRKATKLLAQRRMEFQKRISMMASEKASDEIARLRREQEAELAAMKMQLLMEKDAIEKEASRLRLEVAARNDAAQNKLAEDQKQIAHEKLTAILEASRTDDALERLRLDERRARELDVERARVASAEARERQKAAEVARRQEEDAAMTLKHSLSTLDSMKTKELVRKQELALAKEKDKTAAQSKALAEHHAAIKMQGWGRKQLARRRIARIRKDQHAALDALKNEEQRAVLKAKQDKEHARLKMQMLLDEEARAQEQEVRELQLMLKQKELREKQRVEQKKHKDLAARKIQAAGRRYVARRELKQMQRQMEFERQKREKAAKDAAAADVQDEWVEYWDENAQASYYFNIRTQEASWTKPGYTNPTEVAAQLLSYSTALTAHDFQQDNYGASYSPDKGDDVGYFDAGGHYHYYDTTNDTTPNDGWAQYKDEQSGAAYYYNHITGERYWA
;
A
#
# COMPACT_ATOMS: atom_id res chain seq x y z
N MET A 1 48.78 29.97 108.27
CA MET A 1 47.82 28.86 108.06
C MET A 1 47.35 28.91 106.62
N LEU A 2 47.09 27.73 106.05
CA LEU A 2 47.00 27.40 104.63
C LEU A 2 45.70 27.88 103.93
N HIS A 3 45.79 27.93 102.59
CA HIS A 3 44.81 28.28 101.54
C HIS A 3 43.45 27.53 101.59
N PRO A 4 42.37 28.02 100.92
CA PRO A 4 42.23 27.74 99.48
C PRO A 4 41.63 28.88 98.64
N GLY A 5 42.39 29.36 97.64
CA GLY A 5 41.85 30.02 96.46
C GLY A 5 41.27 28.98 95.50
N VAL A 6 39.95 28.93 95.37
CA VAL A 6 39.26 28.14 94.33
C VAL A 6 39.22 28.98 93.03
N PRO A 7 39.53 28.41 91.86
CA PRO A 7 40.07 29.18 90.75
C PRO A 7 39.00 29.59 89.75
N LYS A 8 38.85 30.90 89.50
CA LYS A 8 38.06 31.45 88.38
C LYS A 8 38.47 30.87 87.01
N SER A 9 39.67 30.27 86.90
CA SER A 9 40.15 29.58 85.70
C SER A 9 39.52 28.20 85.48
N ALA A 10 38.99 27.52 86.51
CA ALA A 10 38.33 26.23 86.35
C ALA A 10 36.95 26.38 85.70
N ALA A 11 36.13 27.33 86.17
CA ALA A 11 34.80 27.58 85.62
C ALA A 11 34.83 28.05 84.15
N VAL A 12 35.82 28.88 83.77
CA VAL A 12 36.00 29.32 82.38
C VAL A 12 36.47 28.16 81.48
N ARG A 13 37.33 27.27 81.99
CA ARG A 13 37.74 26.06 81.26
C ARG A 13 36.58 25.09 81.08
N GLU A 14 35.74 24.91 82.09
CA GLU A 14 34.52 24.11 81.98
C GLU A 14 33.52 24.71 80.99
N HIS A 15 33.32 26.02 80.99
CA HIS A 15 32.44 26.69 80.01
C HIS A 15 32.96 26.55 78.57
N LYS A 16 34.27 26.72 78.36
CA LYS A 16 34.91 26.47 77.05
C LYS A 16 34.80 25.01 76.62
N ALA A 17 34.97 24.06 77.54
CA ALA A 17 34.80 22.64 77.26
C ALA A 17 33.34 22.28 76.91
N LYS A 18 32.35 22.91 77.58
CA LYS A 18 30.93 22.77 77.26
C LYS A 18 30.59 23.35 75.88
N LEU A 19 31.12 24.51 75.53
CA LEU A 19 30.96 25.11 74.20
C LEU A 19 31.58 24.24 73.10
N ALA A 20 32.80 23.73 73.31
CA ALA A 20 33.46 22.85 72.35
C ALA A 20 32.67 21.53 72.13
N ARG A 21 32.07 20.98 73.19
CA ARG A 21 31.16 19.81 73.07
C ARG A 21 29.90 20.15 72.27
N LEU A 22 29.26 21.29 72.55
CA LEU A 22 28.08 21.73 71.79
C LEU A 22 28.39 22.02 70.31
N GLU A 23 29.59 22.53 70.02
CA GLU A 23 30.06 22.72 68.64
C GLU A 23 30.31 21.38 67.94
N LEU A 24 30.90 20.41 68.63
CA LEU A 24 31.09 19.05 68.11
C LEU A 24 29.73 18.38 67.82
N GLU A 25 28.79 18.44 68.76
CA GLU A 25 27.43 17.91 68.59
C GLU A 25 26.69 18.56 67.40
N ARG A 26 26.87 19.88 67.21
CA ARG A 26 26.35 20.58 66.02
C ARG A 26 26.98 20.10 64.73
N GLN A 27 28.30 19.92 64.71
CA GLN A 27 29.02 19.44 63.52
C GLN A 27 28.61 18.00 63.17
N GLU A 28 28.41 17.14 64.16
CA GLU A 28 27.91 15.78 63.99
C GLU A 28 26.48 15.79 63.45
N ALA A 29 25.58 16.62 64.01
CA ALA A 29 24.22 16.78 63.52
C ALA A 29 24.18 17.27 62.05
N ASP A 30 25.00 18.25 61.69
CA ASP A 30 25.13 18.76 60.32
C ASP A 30 25.69 17.70 59.36
N ALA A 31 26.65 16.88 59.82
CA ALA A 31 27.19 15.78 59.03
C ALA A 31 26.13 14.70 58.75
N VAL A 32 25.31 14.35 59.76
CA VAL A 32 24.18 13.41 59.60
C VAL A 32 23.17 13.92 58.58
N ILE A 33 22.82 15.21 58.62
CA ILE A 33 21.89 15.82 57.65
C ILE A 33 22.47 15.75 56.24
N ARG A 34 23.76 16.07 56.04
CA ARG A 34 24.42 15.98 54.73
C ARG A 34 24.44 14.55 54.18
N ILE A 35 24.74 13.56 55.03
CA ILE A 35 24.72 12.15 54.65
C ILE A 35 23.31 11.71 54.27
N GLN A 36 22.28 12.07 55.04
CA GLN A 36 20.89 11.77 54.71
C GLN A 36 20.44 12.41 53.40
N CYS A 37 20.81 13.67 53.15
CA CYS A 37 20.55 14.35 51.87
C CYS A 37 21.26 13.66 50.69
N ALA A 38 22.51 13.24 50.86
CA ALA A 38 23.25 12.52 49.83
C ALA A 38 22.62 11.15 49.51
N LEU A 39 22.17 10.41 50.54
CA LEU A 39 21.48 9.14 50.37
C LEU A 39 20.12 9.31 49.70
N ARG A 40 19.34 10.33 50.06
CA ARG A 40 18.06 10.65 49.39
C ARG A 40 18.27 11.03 47.92
N LYS A 41 19.30 11.82 47.62
CA LYS A 41 19.68 12.16 46.25
C LYS A 41 20.07 10.91 45.46
N ARG A 42 20.88 10.02 46.02
CA ARG A 42 21.28 8.74 45.39
C ARG A 42 20.10 7.80 45.17
N LYS A 43 19.14 7.76 46.10
CA LYS A 43 17.88 7.01 45.95
C LYS A 43 17.02 7.58 44.82
N ALA A 44 16.89 8.90 44.76
CA ALA A 44 16.14 9.58 43.69
C ALA A 44 16.78 9.38 42.30
N THR A 45 18.10 9.47 42.19
CA THR A 45 18.80 9.20 40.92
C THR A 45 18.70 7.75 40.49
N LYS A 46 18.78 6.79 41.43
CA LYS A 46 18.56 5.37 41.14
C LYS A 46 17.14 5.10 40.65
N LEU A 47 16.13 5.72 41.28
CA LEU A 47 14.72 5.62 40.87
C LEU A 47 14.51 6.20 39.45
N LEU A 48 15.10 7.36 39.16
CA LEU A 48 15.05 7.96 37.82
C LEU A 48 15.75 7.10 36.76
N ALA A 49 16.89 6.48 37.09
CA ALA A 49 17.59 5.56 36.20
C ALA A 49 16.78 4.29 35.93
N GLN A 50 16.13 3.73 36.96
CA GLN A 50 15.22 2.58 36.81
C GLN A 50 14.02 2.94 35.93
N ARG A 51 13.39 4.10 36.15
CA ARG A 51 12.28 4.57 35.32
C ARG A 51 12.70 4.81 33.86
N ARG A 52 13.91 5.32 33.62
CA ARG A 52 14.47 5.47 32.26
C ARG A 52 14.72 4.12 31.58
N MET A 53 15.23 3.14 32.31
CA MET A 53 15.38 1.76 31.83
C MET A 53 14.04 1.10 31.53
N GLU A 54 13.05 1.26 32.40
CA GLU A 54 11.68 0.76 32.18
C GLU A 54 11.01 1.47 31.00
N PHE A 55 11.25 2.76 30.83
CA PHE A 55 10.77 3.54 29.69
C PHE A 55 11.40 3.06 28.37
N GLN A 56 12.73 2.87 28.34
CA GLN A 56 13.41 2.27 27.20
C GLN A 56 12.94 0.83 26.92
N LYS A 57 12.68 0.04 27.96
CA LYS A 57 12.12 -1.31 27.85
C LYS A 57 10.67 -1.29 27.32
N ARG A 58 9.85 -0.32 27.71
CA ARG A 58 8.50 -0.12 27.15
C ARG A 58 8.57 0.32 25.68
N ILE A 59 9.52 1.17 25.30
CA ILE A 59 9.77 1.54 23.91
C ILE A 59 10.18 0.31 23.09
N SER A 60 11.11 -0.50 23.60
CA SER A 60 11.55 -1.72 22.89
C SER A 60 10.44 -2.78 22.80
N MET A 61 9.60 -2.90 23.82
CA MET A 61 8.41 -3.76 23.76
C MET A 61 7.37 -3.22 22.77
N MET A 62 7.06 -1.93 22.74
CA MET A 62 6.15 -1.35 21.72
C MET A 62 6.73 -1.36 20.28
N ALA A 63 8.03 -1.60 20.13
CA ALA A 63 8.66 -1.82 18.84
C ALA A 63 8.47 -3.25 18.31
N SER A 64 8.13 -4.22 19.16
CA SER A 64 7.85 -5.62 18.81
C SER A 64 6.33 -5.85 18.71
N GLU A 65 5.85 -6.23 17.51
CA GLU A 65 4.42 -6.45 17.23
C GLU A 65 3.74 -7.39 18.25
N LYS A 66 4.43 -8.46 18.67
CA LYS A 66 3.90 -9.44 19.64
C LYS A 66 3.61 -8.87 21.04
N ALA A 67 4.26 -7.78 21.44
CA ALA A 67 4.03 -7.16 22.75
C ALA A 67 2.90 -6.12 22.73
N SER A 68 2.54 -5.58 21.56
CA SER A 68 1.35 -4.73 21.44
C SER A 68 0.05 -5.53 21.63
N ASP A 69 0.03 -6.78 21.15
CA ASP A 69 -1.06 -7.72 21.36
C ASP A 69 -1.17 -8.18 22.82
N GLU A 70 -0.03 -8.46 23.47
CA GLU A 70 0.00 -8.84 24.89
C GLU A 70 -0.44 -7.67 25.80
N ILE A 71 -0.06 -6.43 25.49
CA ILE A 71 -0.53 -5.23 26.22
C ILE A 71 -2.02 -5.00 25.97
N ALA A 72 -2.51 -5.23 24.75
CA ALA A 72 -3.94 -5.13 24.44
C ALA A 72 -4.76 -6.22 25.15
N ARG A 73 -4.19 -7.41 25.34
CA ARG A 73 -4.78 -8.49 26.12
C ARG A 73 -4.85 -8.13 27.61
N LEU A 74 -3.73 -7.68 28.20
CA LEU A 74 -3.69 -7.26 29.61
C LEU A 74 -4.62 -6.09 29.91
N ARG A 75 -4.79 -5.14 28.97
CA ARG A 75 -5.78 -4.06 29.11
C ARG A 75 -7.21 -4.58 29.09
N ARG A 76 -7.54 -5.53 28.22
CA ARG A 76 -8.87 -6.16 28.19
C ARG A 76 -9.15 -6.93 29.48
N GLU A 77 -8.16 -7.62 30.04
CA GLU A 77 -8.27 -8.31 31.33
C GLU A 77 -8.52 -7.30 32.47
N GLN A 78 -7.76 -6.19 32.54
CA GLN A 78 -7.97 -5.14 33.53
C GLN A 78 -9.33 -4.43 33.38
N GLU A 79 -9.80 -4.18 32.15
CA GLU A 79 -11.11 -3.60 31.89
C GLU A 79 -12.24 -4.56 32.30
N ALA A 80 -12.07 -5.88 32.09
CA ALA A 80 -13.02 -6.90 32.51
C ALA A 80 -13.08 -7.02 34.04
N GLU A 81 -11.94 -6.99 34.74
CA GLU A 81 -11.90 -6.97 36.21
C GLU A 81 -12.58 -5.72 36.78
N LEU A 82 -12.34 -4.55 36.18
CA LEU A 82 -12.96 -3.30 36.61
C LEU A 82 -14.47 -3.28 36.31
N ALA A 83 -14.91 -3.91 35.23
CA ALA A 83 -16.32 -4.10 34.91
C ALA A 83 -17.00 -5.08 35.89
N ALA A 84 -16.33 -6.16 36.28
CA ALA A 84 -16.82 -7.10 37.28
C ALA A 84 -16.98 -6.43 38.65
N MET A 85 -16.00 -5.64 39.08
CA MET A 85 -16.08 -4.87 40.33
C MET A 85 -17.23 -3.85 40.30
N LYS A 86 -17.43 -3.16 39.17
CA LYS A 86 -18.58 -2.26 38.99
C LYS A 86 -19.91 -2.99 39.03
N MET A 87 -20.00 -4.16 38.41
CA MET A 87 -21.22 -4.99 38.43
C MET A 87 -21.52 -5.45 39.87
N GLN A 88 -20.50 -5.84 40.63
CA GLN A 88 -20.68 -6.22 42.03
C GLN A 88 -21.20 -5.05 42.87
N LEU A 89 -20.63 -3.85 42.71
CA LEU A 89 -21.13 -2.65 43.39
C LEU A 89 -22.57 -2.29 42.99
N LEU A 90 -22.94 -2.54 41.73
CA LEU A 90 -24.31 -2.32 41.25
C LEU A 90 -25.28 -3.34 41.86
N MET A 91 -24.87 -4.60 41.97
CA MET A 91 -25.66 -5.65 42.64
C MET A 91 -25.82 -5.37 44.15
N GLU A 92 -24.77 -4.90 44.82
CA GLU A 92 -24.84 -4.47 46.22
C GLU A 92 -25.77 -3.26 46.39
N LYS A 93 -25.69 -2.29 45.47
CA LYS A 93 -26.62 -1.16 45.44
C LYS A 93 -28.07 -1.63 45.25
N ASP A 94 -28.33 -2.53 44.30
CA ASP A 94 -29.67 -3.08 44.04
C ASP A 94 -30.19 -3.87 45.25
N ALA A 95 -29.31 -4.57 45.98
CA ALA A 95 -29.66 -5.26 47.22
C ALA A 95 -30.08 -4.26 48.32
N ILE A 96 -29.32 -3.18 48.49
CA ILE A 96 -29.66 -2.09 49.43
C ILE A 96 -30.97 -1.41 49.03
N GLU A 97 -31.21 -1.17 47.74
CA GLU A 97 -32.46 -0.59 47.25
C GLU A 97 -33.66 -1.53 47.45
N LYS A 98 -33.48 -2.83 47.28
CA LYS A 98 -34.49 -3.85 47.61
C LYS A 98 -34.79 -3.91 49.12
N GLU A 99 -33.77 -3.80 49.96
CA GLU A 99 -33.96 -3.75 51.41
C GLU A 99 -34.68 -2.46 51.83
N ALA A 100 -34.28 -1.30 51.28
CA ALA A 100 -34.93 -0.03 51.53
C ALA A 100 -36.39 -0.01 51.04
N SER A 101 -36.68 -0.60 49.89
CA SER A 101 -38.06 -0.73 49.39
C SER A 101 -38.88 -1.71 50.23
N ARG A 102 -38.30 -2.83 50.69
CA ARG A 102 -38.95 -3.73 51.65
C ARG A 102 -39.30 -3.00 52.95
N LEU A 103 -38.38 -2.21 53.50
CA LEU A 103 -38.62 -1.40 54.70
C LEU A 103 -39.71 -0.34 54.46
N ARG A 104 -39.72 0.32 53.29
CA ARG A 104 -40.79 1.25 52.90
C ARG A 104 -42.15 0.55 52.78
N LEU A 105 -42.19 -0.64 52.19
CA LEU A 105 -43.40 -1.45 52.09
C LEU A 105 -43.86 -1.94 53.46
N GLU A 106 -42.95 -2.28 54.38
CA GLU A 106 -43.33 -2.65 55.74
C GLU A 106 -43.91 -1.45 56.50
N VAL A 107 -43.32 -0.26 56.37
CA VAL A 107 -43.86 0.98 56.93
C VAL A 107 -45.21 1.34 56.30
N ALA A 108 -45.32 1.23 54.97
CA ALA A 108 -46.58 1.44 54.26
C ALA A 108 -47.63 0.43 54.71
N ALA A 109 -47.30 -0.86 54.83
CA ALA A 109 -48.20 -1.89 55.32
C ALA A 109 -48.62 -1.66 56.78
N ARG A 110 -47.75 -1.11 57.63
CA ARG A 110 -48.14 -0.69 58.99
C ARG A 110 -49.10 0.49 58.96
N ASN A 111 -48.86 1.48 58.10
CA ASN A 111 -49.75 2.62 57.92
C ASN A 111 -51.08 2.20 57.31
N ASP A 112 -51.06 1.33 56.30
CA ASP A 112 -52.23 0.75 55.66
C ASP A 112 -52.95 -0.19 56.61
N ALA A 113 -52.27 -0.95 57.48
CA ALA A 113 -52.94 -1.72 58.52
C ALA A 113 -53.61 -0.79 59.56
N ALA A 114 -53.00 0.35 59.88
CA ALA A 114 -53.64 1.36 60.72
C ALA A 114 -54.84 2.02 60.02
N GLN A 115 -54.72 2.34 58.72
CA GLN A 115 -55.82 2.88 57.92
C GLN A 115 -56.90 1.86 57.61
N ASN A 116 -56.54 0.59 57.41
CA ASN A 116 -57.47 -0.52 57.18
C ASN A 116 -58.17 -0.90 58.46
N LYS A 117 -57.54 -0.81 59.63
CA LYS A 117 -58.30 -0.87 60.89
C LYS A 117 -59.34 0.25 60.93
N LEU A 118 -58.92 1.48 60.63
CA LEU A 118 -59.84 2.62 60.57
C LEU A 118 -60.93 2.47 59.49
N ALA A 119 -60.62 1.82 58.37
CA ALA A 119 -61.54 1.58 57.26
C ALA A 119 -62.35 0.30 57.43
N GLU A 120 -61.90 -0.69 58.19
CA GLU A 120 -62.67 -1.85 58.65
C GLU A 120 -63.65 -1.42 59.71
N ASP A 121 -63.26 -0.51 60.60
CA ASP A 121 -64.20 0.19 61.48
C ASP A 121 -65.27 0.90 60.61
N GLN A 122 -64.91 1.53 59.49
CA GLN A 122 -65.85 2.16 58.53
C GLN A 122 -66.61 1.19 57.61
N LYS A 123 -66.03 0.04 57.27
CA LYS A 123 -66.62 -0.97 56.38
C LYS A 123 -67.45 -1.96 57.16
N GLN A 124 -67.19 -2.24 58.43
CA GLN A 124 -68.19 -2.87 59.29
C GLN A 124 -69.45 -2.00 59.32
N ILE A 125 -69.27 -0.67 59.43
CA ILE A 125 -70.36 0.32 59.28
C ILE A 125 -71.03 0.29 57.89
N ALA A 126 -70.37 -0.14 56.81
CA ALA A 126 -70.91 -0.11 55.43
C ALA A 126 -71.27 -1.48 54.82
N HIS A 127 -70.68 -2.56 55.29
CA HIS A 127 -70.95 -3.95 54.91
C HIS A 127 -72.24 -4.40 55.58
N GLU A 128 -72.52 -3.97 56.82
CA GLU A 128 -73.89 -3.96 57.35
C GLU A 128 -74.90 -3.34 56.36
N LYS A 129 -74.47 -2.35 55.55
CA LYS A 129 -75.35 -1.66 54.59
C LYS A 129 -75.43 -2.33 53.22
N LEU A 130 -74.52 -3.22 52.84
CA LEU A 130 -74.35 -3.63 51.43
C LEU A 130 -74.28 -5.14 51.18
N THR A 131 -74.05 -6.00 52.19
CA THR A 131 -74.51 -7.40 52.10
C THR A 131 -76.03 -7.54 51.98
N ALA A 132 -76.74 -6.42 52.11
CA ALA A 132 -78.12 -6.30 51.68
C ALA A 132 -78.31 -6.41 50.16
N ILE A 133 -77.26 -6.24 49.34
CA ILE A 133 -77.45 -5.92 47.94
C ILE A 133 -77.21 -7.14 47.04
N LEU A 134 -76.02 -7.49 46.55
CA LEU A 134 -76.05 -8.24 45.27
C LEU A 134 -74.84 -9.13 44.99
N GLU A 135 -74.98 -10.41 45.31
CA GLU A 135 -74.34 -11.49 44.57
C GLU A 135 -75.18 -11.85 43.33
N ALA A 136 -74.71 -11.54 42.12
CA ALA A 136 -75.22 -12.17 40.90
C ALA A 136 -74.22 -12.12 39.73
N SER A 137 -73.65 -13.31 39.50
CA SER A 137 -73.35 -13.95 38.21
C SER A 137 -72.30 -13.37 37.24
N ARG A 138 -71.42 -14.32 36.87
CA ARG A 138 -70.30 -14.34 35.93
C ARG A 138 -70.72 -14.63 34.47
N THR A 139 -69.96 -14.06 33.53
CA THR A 139 -69.19 -14.60 32.35
C THR A 139 -69.50 -16.01 31.80
N ASP A 140 -69.18 -16.45 30.56
CA ASP A 140 -68.35 -16.02 29.41
C ASP A 140 -68.62 -16.96 28.19
N ASP A 141 -67.94 -16.68 27.05
CA ASP A 141 -67.16 -17.62 26.20
C ASP A 141 -67.49 -17.93 24.71
N ALA A 142 -66.38 -18.07 23.95
CA ALA A 142 -66.15 -18.12 22.50
C ALA A 142 -66.44 -19.50 21.82
N LEU A 143 -66.95 -19.61 20.58
CA LEU A 143 -66.38 -19.43 19.22
C LEU A 143 -65.38 -20.53 18.77
N GLU A 144 -65.70 -21.24 17.67
CA GLU A 144 -64.78 -22.19 17.02
C GLU A 144 -65.02 -22.35 15.50
N ARG A 145 -63.90 -22.54 14.77
CA ARG A 145 -63.68 -23.40 13.57
C ARG A 145 -63.66 -22.81 12.15
N LEU A 146 -62.48 -23.02 11.56
CA LEU A 146 -62.08 -23.07 10.14
C LEU A 146 -62.10 -24.54 9.67
N ARG A 147 -62.45 -24.80 8.38
CA ARG A 147 -61.66 -25.61 7.42
C ARG A 147 -62.43 -26.05 6.14
N LEU A 148 -61.65 -26.03 5.04
CA LEU A 148 -61.47 -27.05 3.97
C LEU A 148 -62.01 -26.87 2.54
N ASP A 149 -61.09 -27.25 1.63
CA ASP A 149 -61.14 -27.74 0.25
C ASP A 149 -61.29 -26.74 -0.91
N GLU A 150 -60.28 -26.51 -1.77
CA GLU A 150 -59.52 -27.40 -2.68
C GLU A 150 -60.33 -28.09 -3.80
N ARG A 151 -59.79 -27.94 -5.01
CA ARG A 151 -60.10 -28.63 -6.28
C ARG A 151 -61.29 -28.08 -7.08
N ARG A 152 -60.98 -27.49 -8.23
CA ARG A 152 -61.41 -27.99 -9.54
C ARG A 152 -60.80 -27.20 -10.69
N ALA A 153 -60.76 -27.88 -11.84
CA ALA A 153 -60.69 -27.36 -13.20
C ALA A 153 -59.31 -27.04 -13.77
N ARG A 154 -58.56 -28.11 -14.03
CA ARG A 154 -57.64 -28.24 -15.17
C ARG A 154 -58.49 -28.51 -16.41
N GLU A 155 -58.54 -27.59 -17.38
CA GLU A 155 -59.31 -27.82 -18.62
C GLU A 155 -58.96 -26.93 -19.84
N LEU A 156 -57.70 -26.49 -20.04
CA LEU A 156 -57.36 -25.63 -21.20
C LEU A 156 -55.99 -25.94 -21.83
N ASP A 157 -55.75 -27.19 -22.23
CA ASP A 157 -54.50 -27.57 -22.92
C ASP A 157 -54.69 -28.30 -24.27
N VAL A 158 -55.90 -28.35 -24.82
CA VAL A 158 -56.18 -29.16 -26.03
C VAL A 158 -56.28 -28.35 -27.33
N GLU A 159 -56.23 -27.01 -27.29
CA GLU A 159 -56.50 -26.15 -28.46
C GLU A 159 -55.28 -25.49 -29.12
N ARG A 160 -54.05 -26.00 -28.90
CA ARG A 160 -52.81 -25.39 -29.47
C ARG A 160 -51.96 -26.30 -30.36
N ALA A 161 -52.52 -27.37 -30.93
CA ALA A 161 -51.73 -28.40 -31.61
C ALA A 161 -51.93 -28.53 -33.15
N ARG A 162 -52.62 -27.61 -33.85
CA ARG A 162 -53.06 -27.86 -35.24
C ARG A 162 -52.54 -26.95 -36.37
N VAL A 163 -51.53 -26.10 -36.16
CA VAL A 163 -51.05 -25.14 -37.21
C VAL A 163 -49.59 -25.35 -37.65
N ALA A 164 -48.95 -26.49 -37.33
CA ALA A 164 -47.47 -26.55 -37.28
C ALA A 164 -46.67 -27.20 -38.44
N SER A 165 -47.16 -27.40 -39.68
CA SER A 165 -46.39 -28.27 -40.62
C SER A 165 -46.24 -27.92 -42.11
N ALA A 166 -46.56 -26.72 -42.59
CA ALA A 166 -46.28 -26.35 -44.00
C ALA A 166 -45.21 -25.24 -44.17
N GLU A 167 -44.83 -24.56 -43.10
CA GLU A 167 -43.91 -23.41 -43.15
C GLU A 167 -42.43 -23.79 -42.89
N ALA A 168 -42.09 -25.08 -42.80
CA ALA A 168 -40.84 -25.55 -42.20
C ALA A 168 -39.60 -25.65 -43.12
N ARG A 169 -39.73 -25.61 -44.46
CA ARG A 169 -38.59 -25.82 -45.40
C ARG A 169 -38.04 -24.55 -46.05
N GLU A 170 -38.89 -23.59 -46.41
CA GLU A 170 -38.45 -22.25 -46.83
C GLU A 170 -37.89 -21.44 -45.65
N ARG A 171 -38.41 -21.67 -44.43
CA ARG A 171 -37.79 -21.19 -43.19
C ARG A 171 -36.37 -21.70 -43.00
N GLN A 172 -35.96 -22.85 -43.54
CA GLN A 172 -34.62 -23.40 -43.28
C GLN A 172 -33.50 -22.72 -44.08
N LYS A 173 -33.71 -22.39 -45.36
CA LYS A 173 -32.71 -21.67 -46.18
C LYS A 173 -32.66 -20.18 -45.82
N ALA A 174 -33.82 -19.57 -45.58
CA ALA A 174 -33.91 -18.22 -45.02
C ALA A 174 -33.32 -18.16 -43.60
N ALA A 175 -33.52 -19.20 -42.76
CA ALA A 175 -32.88 -19.31 -41.45
C ALA A 175 -31.37 -19.53 -41.52
N GLU A 176 -30.81 -20.11 -42.58
CA GLU A 176 -29.35 -20.29 -42.68
C GLU A 176 -28.63 -18.99 -43.07
N VAL A 177 -29.18 -18.21 -44.01
CA VAL A 177 -28.66 -16.86 -44.34
C VAL A 177 -28.90 -15.88 -43.19
N ALA A 178 -30.08 -15.94 -42.56
CA ALA A 178 -30.35 -15.20 -41.33
C ALA A 178 -29.41 -15.63 -40.20
N ARG A 179 -29.11 -16.93 -40.03
CA ARG A 179 -28.10 -17.41 -39.06
C ARG A 179 -26.73 -16.83 -39.34
N ARG A 180 -26.27 -16.80 -40.59
CA ARG A 180 -24.95 -16.24 -40.94
C ARG A 180 -24.89 -14.73 -40.66
N GLN A 181 -25.94 -13.99 -41.00
CA GLN A 181 -26.05 -12.56 -40.68
C GLN A 181 -26.17 -12.31 -39.17
N GLU A 182 -26.91 -13.15 -38.44
CA GLU A 182 -27.02 -13.13 -36.99
C GLU A 182 -25.69 -13.52 -36.32
N GLU A 183 -24.94 -14.46 -36.88
CA GLU A 183 -23.60 -14.86 -36.43
C GLU A 183 -22.57 -13.73 -36.66
N ASP A 184 -22.60 -13.07 -37.81
CA ASP A 184 -21.75 -11.90 -38.11
C ASP A 184 -22.13 -10.69 -37.23
N ALA A 185 -23.43 -10.45 -37.04
CA ALA A 185 -23.94 -9.45 -36.12
C ALA A 185 -23.56 -9.78 -34.66
N ALA A 186 -23.60 -11.06 -34.26
CA ALA A 186 -23.17 -11.50 -32.94
C ALA A 186 -21.65 -11.35 -32.76
N MET A 187 -20.84 -11.58 -33.79
CA MET A 187 -19.39 -11.42 -33.73
C MET A 187 -18.97 -9.94 -33.66
N THR A 188 -19.61 -9.07 -34.43
CA THR A 188 -19.40 -7.61 -34.34
C THR A 188 -19.85 -7.07 -32.98
N LEU A 189 -21.00 -7.52 -32.47
CA LEU A 189 -21.46 -7.20 -31.12
C LEU A 189 -20.45 -7.67 -30.06
N LYS A 190 -19.97 -8.92 -30.15
CA LYS A 190 -18.97 -9.48 -29.22
C LYS A 190 -17.65 -8.69 -29.25
N HIS A 191 -17.20 -8.26 -30.43
CA HIS A 191 -16.02 -7.39 -30.55
C HIS A 191 -16.26 -6.03 -29.88
N SER A 192 -17.41 -5.40 -30.15
CA SER A 192 -17.77 -4.11 -29.54
C SER A 192 -17.87 -4.21 -28.00
N LEU A 193 -18.47 -5.27 -27.46
CA LEU A 193 -18.53 -5.54 -26.02
C LEU A 193 -17.14 -5.73 -25.42
N SER A 194 -16.26 -6.48 -26.10
CA SER A 194 -14.86 -6.67 -25.67
C SER A 194 -14.08 -5.35 -25.65
N THR A 195 -14.28 -4.47 -26.64
CA THR A 195 -13.67 -3.14 -26.65
C THR A 195 -14.18 -2.26 -25.51
N LEU A 196 -15.48 -2.32 -25.22
CA LEU A 196 -16.11 -1.59 -24.11
C LEU A 196 -15.56 -2.07 -22.76
N ASP A 197 -15.40 -3.38 -22.56
CA ASP A 197 -14.81 -3.96 -21.35
C ASP A 197 -13.33 -3.57 -21.20
N SER A 198 -12.58 -3.52 -22.30
CA SER A 198 -11.20 -3.01 -22.33
C SER A 198 -11.14 -1.51 -21.95
N MET A 199 -12.12 -0.70 -22.37
CA MET A 199 -12.20 0.70 -21.96
C MET A 199 -12.56 0.84 -20.48
N LYS A 200 -13.59 0.14 -20.00
CA LYS A 200 -14.01 0.14 -18.59
C LYS A 200 -12.88 -0.29 -17.66
N THR A 201 -12.11 -1.31 -18.04
CA THR A 201 -10.95 -1.77 -17.26
C THR A 201 -9.83 -0.74 -17.23
N LYS A 202 -9.51 -0.06 -18.34
CA LYS A 202 -8.55 1.06 -18.36
C LYS A 202 -9.00 2.23 -17.49
N GLU A 203 -10.28 2.60 -17.56
CA GLU A 203 -10.85 3.66 -16.73
C GLU A 203 -10.79 3.32 -15.24
N LEU A 204 -11.10 2.07 -14.88
CA LEU A 204 -10.99 1.58 -13.51
C LEU A 204 -9.57 1.70 -12.99
N VAL A 205 -8.58 1.29 -13.78
CA VAL A 205 -7.16 1.41 -13.45
C VAL A 205 -6.76 2.88 -13.29
N ARG A 206 -7.20 3.78 -14.19
CA ARG A 206 -6.94 5.23 -14.07
C ARG A 206 -7.55 5.82 -12.81
N LYS A 207 -8.78 5.43 -12.45
CA LYS A 207 -9.44 5.84 -11.20
C LYS A 207 -8.67 5.36 -9.97
N GLN A 208 -8.18 4.12 -10.00
CA GLN A 208 -7.34 3.58 -8.92
C GLN A 208 -6.03 4.35 -8.78
N GLU A 209 -5.36 4.70 -9.88
CA GLU A 209 -4.13 5.53 -9.83
C GLU A 209 -4.38 6.91 -9.25
N LEU A 210 -5.47 7.56 -9.67
CA LEU A 210 -5.82 8.89 -9.18
C LEU A 210 -6.20 8.84 -7.69
N ALA A 211 -6.86 7.77 -7.24
CA ALA A 211 -7.13 7.54 -5.82
C ALA A 211 -5.84 7.35 -5.02
N LEU A 212 -4.92 6.50 -5.50
CA LEU A 212 -3.64 6.26 -4.86
C LEU A 212 -2.75 7.52 -4.82
N ALA A 213 -2.76 8.32 -5.89
CA ALA A 213 -2.06 9.62 -5.93
C ALA A 213 -2.63 10.61 -4.91
N LYS A 214 -3.96 10.73 -4.83
CA LYS A 214 -4.62 11.54 -3.79
C LYS A 214 -4.27 11.08 -2.37
N GLU A 215 -4.22 9.78 -2.12
CA GLU A 215 -3.81 9.25 -0.81
C GLU A 215 -2.34 9.55 -0.51
N LYS A 216 -1.44 9.46 -1.49
CA LYS A 216 -0.05 9.90 -1.33
C LYS A 216 0.02 11.37 -0.92
N ASP A 217 -0.67 12.26 -1.63
CA ASP A 217 -0.67 13.69 -1.33
C ASP A 217 -1.23 13.97 0.07
N LYS A 218 -2.31 13.27 0.47
CA LYS A 218 -2.86 13.35 1.83
C LYS A 218 -1.84 12.92 2.88
N THR A 219 -1.16 11.79 2.69
CA THR A 219 -0.16 11.33 3.67
C THR A 219 1.07 12.25 3.73
N ALA A 220 1.45 12.86 2.61
CA ALA A 220 2.52 13.86 2.57
C ALA A 220 2.12 15.14 3.32
N ALA A 221 0.90 15.63 3.10
CA ALA A 221 0.35 16.78 3.82
C ALA A 221 0.25 16.52 5.34
N GLN A 222 -0.21 15.32 5.74
CA GLN A 222 -0.24 14.91 7.15
C GLN A 222 1.17 14.86 7.76
N SER A 223 2.18 14.39 7.01
CA SER A 223 3.56 14.35 7.46
C SER A 223 4.10 15.76 7.72
N LYS A 224 3.81 16.69 6.81
CA LYS A 224 4.18 18.11 6.95
C LYS A 224 3.49 18.76 8.15
N ALA A 225 2.19 18.55 8.32
CA ALA A 225 1.43 19.08 9.46
C ALA A 225 1.96 18.56 10.81
N LEU A 226 2.33 17.28 10.89
CA LEU A 226 2.95 16.71 12.09
C LEU A 226 4.33 17.34 12.39
N ALA A 227 5.13 17.59 11.35
CA ALA A 227 6.43 18.25 11.50
C ALA A 227 6.28 19.71 11.98
N GLU A 228 5.30 20.44 11.44
CA GLU A 228 4.95 21.80 11.86
C GLU A 228 4.48 21.82 13.33
N HIS A 229 3.60 20.90 13.72
CA HIS A 229 3.14 20.78 15.10
C HIS A 229 4.31 20.45 16.05
N HIS A 230 5.22 19.57 15.65
CA HIS A 230 6.42 19.26 16.43
C HIS A 230 7.34 20.49 16.59
N ALA A 231 7.53 21.28 15.53
CA ALA A 231 8.28 22.52 15.59
C ALA A 231 7.61 23.56 16.50
N ALA A 232 6.28 23.68 16.42
CA ALA A 232 5.50 24.59 17.26
C ALA A 232 5.66 24.27 18.76
N ILE A 233 5.62 22.99 19.15
CA ILE A 233 5.84 22.56 20.54
C ILE A 233 7.24 23.00 21.02
N LYS A 234 8.28 22.81 20.20
CA LYS A 234 9.65 23.21 20.54
C LYS A 234 9.77 24.72 20.73
N MET A 235 9.18 25.51 19.82
CA MET A 235 9.19 26.96 19.92
C MET A 235 8.44 27.46 21.15
N GLN A 236 7.25 26.90 21.44
CA GLN A 236 6.49 27.24 22.65
C GLN A 236 7.26 26.89 23.93
N GLY A 237 7.93 25.73 23.96
CA GLY A 237 8.77 25.32 25.08
C GLY A 237 9.92 26.31 25.33
N TRP A 238 10.61 26.71 24.27
CA TRP A 238 11.68 27.71 24.34
C TRP A 238 11.16 29.08 24.82
N GLY A 239 10.06 29.57 24.25
CA GLY A 239 9.45 30.85 24.61
C GLY A 239 9.03 30.91 26.08
N ARG A 240 8.38 29.85 26.59
CA ARG A 240 8.00 29.74 28.00
C ARG A 240 9.21 29.75 28.94
N LYS A 241 10.28 29.04 28.58
CA LYS A 241 11.53 29.02 29.35
C LYS A 241 12.17 30.40 29.45
N GLN A 242 12.18 31.16 28.36
CA GLN A 242 12.68 32.54 28.36
C GLN A 242 11.82 33.48 29.22
N LEU A 243 10.50 33.35 29.13
CA LEU A 243 9.56 34.14 29.93
C LEU A 243 9.75 33.86 31.44
N ALA A 244 9.90 32.59 31.82
CA ALA A 244 10.16 32.18 33.20
C ALA A 244 11.47 32.75 33.74
N ARG A 245 12.56 32.69 32.94
CA ARG A 245 13.86 33.30 33.30
C ARG A 245 13.73 34.80 33.54
N ARG A 246 13.03 35.52 32.66
CA ARG A 246 12.78 36.97 32.81
C ARG A 246 11.93 37.29 34.05
N ARG A 247 10.95 36.46 34.38
CA ARG A 247 10.13 36.62 35.59
C ARG A 247 10.96 36.46 36.86
N ILE A 248 11.80 35.42 36.93
CA ILE A 248 12.68 35.17 38.08
C ILE A 248 13.69 36.31 38.26
N ALA A 249 14.28 36.79 37.16
CA ALA A 249 15.21 37.92 37.22
C ALA A 249 14.55 39.19 37.80
N ARG A 250 13.29 39.47 37.44
CA ARG A 250 12.52 40.56 38.03
C ARG A 250 12.28 40.38 39.53
N ILE A 251 11.77 39.21 39.94
CA ILE A 251 11.53 38.91 41.36
C ILE A 251 12.81 39.08 42.18
N ARG A 252 13.96 38.60 41.66
CA ARG A 252 15.26 38.78 42.33
C ARG A 252 15.66 40.24 42.46
N LYS A 253 15.45 41.05 41.42
CA LYS A 253 15.74 42.48 41.45
C LYS A 253 14.89 43.19 42.51
N ASP A 254 13.60 42.88 42.58
CA ASP A 254 12.68 43.45 43.56
C ASP A 254 13.05 43.03 45.00
N GLN A 255 13.44 41.77 45.19
CA GLN A 255 13.93 41.25 46.47
C GLN A 255 15.21 41.96 46.94
N HIS A 256 16.18 42.16 46.02
CA HIS A 256 17.39 42.92 46.31
C HIS A 256 17.09 44.38 46.66
N ALA A 257 16.25 45.05 45.88
CA ALA A 257 15.84 46.43 46.17
C ALA A 257 15.16 46.58 47.54
N ALA A 258 14.33 45.60 47.95
CA ALA A 258 13.70 45.58 49.26
C ALA A 258 14.70 45.38 50.41
N LEU A 259 15.78 44.62 50.20
CA LEU A 259 16.85 44.46 51.19
C LEU A 259 17.74 45.70 51.29
N ASP A 260 17.94 46.44 50.20
CA ASP A 260 18.75 47.65 50.18
C ASP A 260 18.01 48.87 50.75
N ALA A 261 16.68 48.86 50.74
CA ALA A 261 15.84 49.90 51.36
C ALA A 261 15.87 49.87 52.91
N LEU A 262 16.22 48.72 53.51
CA LEU A 262 16.27 48.57 54.97
C LEU A 262 17.64 48.99 55.52
N LYS A 263 17.65 50.02 56.38
CA LYS A 263 18.86 50.48 57.07
C LYS A 263 19.21 49.67 58.33
N ASN A 264 18.21 49.07 58.99
CA ASN A 264 18.39 48.27 60.20
C ASN A 264 18.86 46.85 59.88
N GLU A 265 19.99 46.43 60.45
CA GLU A 265 20.62 45.14 60.16
C GLU A 265 19.76 43.94 60.60
N GLU A 266 19.10 44.03 61.76
CA GLU A 266 18.22 42.97 62.26
C GLU A 266 16.99 42.77 61.37
N GLN A 267 16.36 43.86 60.95
CA GLN A 267 15.21 43.82 60.04
C GLN A 267 15.62 43.29 58.65
N ARG A 268 16.83 43.62 58.20
CA ARG A 268 17.41 43.11 56.95
C ARG A 268 17.67 41.60 57.03
N ALA A 269 18.18 41.09 58.16
CA ALA A 269 18.40 39.66 58.38
C ALA A 269 17.08 38.86 58.42
N VAL A 270 16.05 39.38 59.10
CA VAL A 270 14.72 38.75 59.16
C VAL A 270 14.05 38.75 57.78
N LEU A 271 14.11 39.86 57.04
CA LEU A 271 13.57 39.93 55.68
C LEU A 271 14.30 38.98 54.74
N LYS A 272 15.63 38.90 54.83
CA LYS A 272 16.45 37.97 54.04
C LYS A 272 16.07 36.52 54.33
N ALA A 273 15.96 36.11 55.59
CA ALA A 273 15.52 34.76 55.95
C ALA A 273 14.12 34.43 55.42
N LYS A 274 13.20 35.40 55.44
CA LYS A 274 11.86 35.26 54.86
C LYS A 274 11.89 35.12 53.34
N GLN A 275 12.69 35.95 52.66
CA GLN A 275 12.90 35.89 51.21
C GLN A 275 13.56 34.57 50.78
N ASP A 276 14.53 34.06 51.56
CA ASP A 276 15.21 32.78 51.30
C ASP A 276 14.25 31.59 51.45
N LYS A 277 13.37 31.62 52.46
CA LYS A 277 12.31 30.60 52.64
C LYS A 277 11.30 30.61 51.48
N GLU A 278 10.86 31.79 51.06
CA GLU A 278 9.97 31.94 49.90
C GLU A 278 10.66 31.52 48.60
N HIS A 279 11.95 31.85 48.41
CA HIS A 279 12.72 31.43 47.25
C HIS A 279 12.91 29.90 47.22
N ALA A 280 13.14 29.26 48.38
CA ALA A 280 13.21 27.80 48.48
C ALA A 280 11.86 27.14 48.12
N ARG A 281 10.74 27.70 48.60
CA ARG A 281 9.39 27.23 48.26
C ARG A 281 9.09 27.37 46.77
N LEU A 282 9.35 28.55 46.19
CA LEU A 282 9.17 28.82 44.76
C LEU A 282 10.05 27.92 43.90
N LYS A 283 11.29 27.67 44.31
CA LYS A 283 12.20 26.76 43.61
C LYS A 283 11.68 25.32 43.61
N MET A 284 11.17 24.84 44.74
CA MET A 284 10.56 23.50 44.82
C MET A 284 9.30 23.39 43.96
N GLN A 285 8.43 24.40 44.00
CA GLN A 285 7.24 24.45 43.16
C GLN A 285 7.61 24.48 41.67
N MET A 286 8.61 25.28 41.29
CA MET A 286 9.11 25.32 39.92
C MET A 286 9.64 23.97 39.45
N LEU A 287 10.39 23.25 40.28
CA LEU A 287 10.91 21.93 39.95
C LEU A 287 9.77 20.92 39.74
N LEU A 288 8.76 20.92 40.60
CA LEU A 288 7.58 20.06 40.45
C LEU A 288 6.79 20.39 39.17
N ASP A 289 6.59 21.68 38.90
CA ASP A 289 5.90 22.12 37.68
C ASP A 289 6.74 21.84 36.42
N GLU A 290 8.08 21.93 36.50
CA GLU A 290 9.00 21.56 35.41
C GLU A 290 8.96 20.04 35.15
N GLU A 291 8.93 19.21 36.19
CA GLU A 291 8.77 17.77 36.08
C GLU A 291 7.41 17.40 35.46
N ALA A 292 6.31 18.01 35.93
CA ALA A 292 4.98 17.78 35.36
C ALA A 292 4.92 18.20 33.88
N ARG A 293 5.50 19.35 33.53
CA ARG A 293 5.59 19.80 32.12
C ARG A 293 6.48 18.91 31.27
N ALA A 294 7.58 18.41 31.82
CA ALA A 294 8.45 17.46 31.12
C ALA A 294 7.69 16.16 30.81
N GLN A 295 6.91 15.63 31.77
CA GLN A 295 6.06 14.46 31.55
C GLN A 295 4.99 14.73 30.47
N GLU A 296 4.31 15.88 30.51
CA GLU A 296 3.35 16.25 29.47
C GLU A 296 4.02 16.36 28.09
N GLN A 297 5.23 16.92 28.01
CA GLN A 297 6.00 17.02 26.77
C GLN A 297 6.40 15.64 26.26
N GLU A 298 6.92 14.76 27.12
CA GLU A 298 7.25 13.38 26.80
C GLU A 298 6.02 12.63 26.25
N VAL A 299 4.85 12.77 26.88
CA VAL A 299 3.60 12.16 26.41
C VAL A 299 3.21 12.70 25.02
N ARG A 300 3.30 14.02 24.80
CA ARG A 300 2.99 14.63 23.50
C ARG A 300 3.98 14.22 22.41
N GLU A 301 5.26 14.12 22.73
CA GLU A 301 6.29 13.64 21.82
C GLU A 301 6.08 12.17 21.46
N LEU A 302 5.74 11.32 22.43
CA LEU A 302 5.40 9.91 22.19
C LEU A 302 4.18 9.79 21.27
N GLN A 303 3.13 10.58 21.51
CA GLN A 303 1.95 10.59 20.63
C GLN A 303 2.31 11.02 19.21
N LEU A 304 3.18 12.03 19.04
CA LEU A 304 3.65 12.45 17.72
C LEU A 304 4.48 11.36 17.04
N MET A 305 5.38 10.69 17.77
CA MET A 305 6.17 9.59 17.26
C MET A 305 5.32 8.41 16.82
N LEU A 306 4.30 8.05 17.60
CA LEU A 306 3.32 7.01 17.24
C LEU A 306 2.56 7.38 15.96
N LYS A 307 2.01 8.60 15.89
CA LYS A 307 1.35 9.11 14.68
C LYS A 307 2.28 9.12 13.46
N GLN A 308 3.56 9.47 13.66
CA GLN A 308 4.55 9.44 12.58
C GLN A 308 4.85 8.01 12.12
N LYS A 309 4.93 7.04 13.05
CA LYS A 309 5.12 5.62 12.73
C LYS A 309 3.92 5.07 11.95
N GLU A 310 2.70 5.32 12.41
CA GLU A 310 1.46 4.95 11.72
C GLU A 310 1.40 5.55 10.31
N LEU A 311 1.79 6.81 10.17
CA LEU A 311 1.81 7.48 8.86
C LEU A 311 2.85 6.86 7.92
N ARG A 312 4.05 6.55 8.42
CA ARG A 312 5.10 5.85 7.64
C ARG A 312 4.63 4.47 7.21
N GLU A 313 3.91 3.75 8.08
CA GLU A 313 3.35 2.45 7.73
C GLU A 313 2.27 2.57 6.64
N LYS A 314 1.36 3.54 6.76
CA LYS A 314 0.39 3.86 5.72
C LYS A 314 1.08 4.17 4.39
N GLN A 315 2.12 5.01 4.40
CA GLN A 315 2.91 5.30 3.20
C GLN A 315 3.54 4.04 2.60
N ARG A 316 4.07 3.13 3.43
CA ARG A 316 4.63 1.85 2.97
C ARG A 316 3.57 0.96 2.30
N VAL A 317 2.39 0.85 2.90
CA VAL A 317 1.26 0.08 2.35
C VAL A 317 0.80 0.69 1.02
N GLU A 318 0.67 2.02 0.94
CA GLU A 318 0.29 2.70 -0.30
C GLU A 318 1.37 2.59 -1.40
N GLN A 319 2.65 2.65 -1.04
CA GLN A 319 3.74 2.36 -1.97
C GLN A 319 3.68 0.93 -2.50
N LYS A 320 3.35 -0.05 -1.66
CA LYS A 320 3.14 -1.43 -2.07
C LYS A 320 1.98 -1.54 -3.07
N LYS A 321 0.83 -0.93 -2.78
CA LYS A 321 -0.32 -0.89 -3.71
C LYS A 321 0.04 -0.26 -5.06
N HIS A 322 0.83 0.81 -5.06
CA HIS A 322 1.34 1.41 -6.29
C HIS A 322 2.23 0.47 -7.09
N LYS A 323 3.15 -0.24 -6.43
CA LYS A 323 4.01 -1.24 -7.08
C LYS A 323 3.19 -2.40 -7.64
N ASP A 324 2.21 -2.89 -6.89
CA ASP A 324 1.32 -3.97 -7.31
C ASP A 324 0.50 -3.57 -8.55
N LEU A 325 0.00 -2.33 -8.58
CA LEU A 325 -0.74 -1.80 -9.73
C LEU A 325 0.17 -1.64 -10.97
N ALA A 326 1.39 -1.13 -10.78
CA ALA A 326 2.39 -1.04 -11.85
C ALA A 326 2.76 -2.44 -12.39
N ALA A 327 2.97 -3.42 -11.50
CA ALA A 327 3.25 -4.80 -11.89
C ALA A 327 2.09 -5.40 -12.70
N ARG A 328 0.82 -5.19 -12.28
CA ARG A 328 -0.36 -5.62 -13.04
C ARG A 328 -0.41 -5.01 -14.43
N LYS A 329 -0.06 -3.73 -14.59
CA LYS A 329 0.01 -3.06 -15.89
C LYS A 329 1.10 -3.67 -16.77
N ILE A 330 2.29 -3.90 -16.23
CA ILE A 330 3.41 -4.52 -16.96
C ILE A 330 3.04 -5.93 -17.40
N GLN A 331 2.46 -6.74 -16.51
CA GLN A 331 1.99 -8.08 -16.84
C GLN A 331 0.91 -8.07 -17.93
N ALA A 332 -0.03 -7.13 -17.89
CA ALA A 332 -1.04 -6.98 -18.94
C ALA A 332 -0.43 -6.57 -20.28
N ALA A 333 0.56 -5.67 -20.28
CA ALA A 333 1.30 -5.28 -21.47
C ALA A 333 2.13 -6.46 -22.04
N GLY A 334 2.78 -7.23 -21.16
CA GLY A 334 3.52 -8.44 -21.50
C GLY A 334 2.62 -9.50 -22.15
N ARG A 335 1.45 -9.82 -21.56
CA ARG A 335 0.48 -10.73 -22.17
C ARG A 335 0.05 -10.29 -23.57
N ARG A 336 -0.20 -8.99 -23.75
CA ARG A 336 -0.53 -8.43 -25.08
C ARG A 336 0.63 -8.53 -26.06
N TYR A 337 1.87 -8.37 -25.60
CA TYR A 337 3.06 -8.54 -26.43
C TYR A 337 3.23 -9.99 -26.90
N VAL A 338 3.09 -10.96 -25.99
CA VAL A 338 3.15 -12.40 -26.30
C VAL A 338 2.07 -12.76 -27.32
N ALA A 339 0.81 -12.38 -27.08
CA ALA A 339 -0.29 -12.66 -28.00
C ALA A 339 -0.06 -12.05 -29.40
N ARG A 340 0.49 -10.82 -29.50
CA ARG A 340 0.87 -10.22 -30.79
C ARG A 340 2.01 -10.97 -31.47
N ARG A 341 2.98 -11.48 -30.69
CA ARG A 341 4.10 -12.27 -31.22
C ARG A 341 3.61 -13.58 -31.81
N GLU A 342 2.76 -14.30 -31.09
CA GLU A 342 2.13 -15.55 -31.54
C GLU A 342 1.25 -15.32 -32.78
N LEU A 343 0.46 -14.24 -32.81
CA LEU A 343 -0.34 -13.88 -33.98
C LEU A 343 0.54 -13.66 -35.23
N LYS A 344 1.65 -12.91 -35.09
CA LYS A 344 2.60 -12.70 -36.19
C LYS A 344 3.27 -14.00 -36.63
N GLN A 345 3.58 -14.91 -35.69
CA GLN A 345 4.12 -16.23 -36.01
C GLN A 345 3.11 -17.09 -36.78
N MET A 346 1.85 -17.12 -36.35
CA MET A 346 0.78 -17.80 -37.08
C MET A 346 0.55 -17.18 -38.47
N GLN A 347 0.56 -15.85 -38.59
CA GLN A 347 0.45 -15.19 -39.90
C GLN A 347 1.59 -15.60 -40.84
N ARG A 348 2.83 -15.62 -40.36
CA ARG A 348 3.98 -16.09 -41.14
C ARG A 348 3.85 -17.57 -41.53
N GLN A 349 3.34 -18.42 -40.64
CA GLN A 349 3.08 -19.83 -40.96
C GLN A 349 2.00 -19.97 -42.04
N MET A 350 0.89 -19.24 -41.91
CA MET A 350 -0.20 -19.22 -42.89
C MET A 350 0.27 -18.70 -44.26
N GLU A 351 1.06 -17.62 -44.28
CA GLU A 351 1.66 -17.09 -45.50
C GLU A 351 2.64 -18.08 -46.13
N PHE A 352 3.46 -18.74 -45.32
CA PHE A 352 4.37 -19.78 -45.79
C PHE A 352 3.61 -20.97 -46.39
N GLU A 353 2.55 -21.45 -45.73
CA GLU A 353 1.68 -22.49 -46.28
C GLU A 353 0.99 -22.06 -47.58
N ARG A 354 0.54 -20.79 -47.65
CA ARG A 354 -0.06 -20.23 -48.87
C ARG A 354 0.94 -20.20 -50.00
N GLN A 355 2.15 -19.67 -49.76
CA GLN A 355 3.22 -19.66 -50.76
C GLN A 355 3.62 -21.07 -51.18
N LYS A 356 3.67 -22.03 -50.25
CA LYS A 356 3.94 -23.43 -50.57
C LYS A 356 2.85 -24.03 -51.46
N ARG A 357 1.56 -23.73 -51.20
CA ARG A 357 0.44 -24.16 -52.06
C ARG A 357 0.47 -23.48 -53.42
N GLU A 358 0.73 -22.18 -53.48
CA GLU A 358 0.88 -21.43 -54.73
C GLU A 358 2.05 -21.98 -55.56
N LYS A 359 3.18 -22.28 -54.91
CA LYS A 359 4.33 -22.91 -55.58
C LYS A 359 3.99 -24.31 -56.08
N ALA A 360 3.38 -25.16 -55.25
CA ALA A 360 2.95 -26.49 -55.67
C ALA A 360 1.93 -26.45 -56.83
N ALA A 361 1.02 -25.47 -56.84
CA ALA A 361 0.10 -25.24 -57.93
C ALA A 361 0.80 -24.77 -59.21
N LYS A 362 1.82 -23.89 -59.09
CA LYS A 362 2.67 -23.49 -60.22
C LYS A 362 3.50 -24.64 -60.76
N ASP A 363 4.11 -25.45 -59.89
CA ASP A 363 4.91 -26.61 -60.27
C ASP A 363 4.02 -27.67 -60.94
N ALA A 364 2.79 -27.88 -60.45
CA ALA A 364 1.80 -28.76 -61.08
C ALA A 364 1.34 -28.22 -62.45
N ALA A 365 1.08 -26.92 -62.58
CA ALA A 365 0.76 -26.30 -63.85
C ALA A 365 1.93 -26.35 -64.85
N ALA A 366 3.18 -26.22 -64.36
CA ALA A 366 4.37 -26.36 -65.19
C ALA A 366 4.59 -27.80 -65.66
N ALA A 367 4.28 -28.80 -64.82
CA ALA A 367 4.29 -30.20 -65.22
C ALA A 367 3.24 -30.50 -66.31
N ASP A 368 2.02 -29.97 -66.17
CA ASP A 368 0.94 -30.11 -67.17
C ASP A 368 1.34 -29.51 -68.54
N VAL A 369 2.08 -28.40 -68.54
CA VAL A 369 2.64 -27.81 -69.78
C VAL A 369 3.78 -28.65 -70.38
N GLN A 370 4.58 -29.34 -69.56
CA GLN A 370 5.64 -30.24 -70.06
C GLN A 370 5.06 -31.50 -70.68
N ASP A 371 3.95 -32.02 -70.15
CA ASP A 371 3.27 -33.21 -70.69
C ASP A 371 2.61 -32.93 -72.07
N GLU A 372 2.42 -31.67 -72.45
CA GLU A 372 1.84 -31.26 -73.75
C GLU A 372 2.85 -31.30 -74.92
N TRP A 373 4.16 -31.31 -74.65
CA TRP A 373 5.19 -31.26 -75.69
C TRP A 373 6.00 -32.56 -75.72
N VAL A 374 5.92 -33.28 -76.84
CA VAL A 374 6.60 -34.57 -77.03
C VAL A 374 7.86 -34.36 -77.87
N GLU A 375 8.97 -34.94 -77.44
CA GLU A 375 10.23 -34.91 -78.20
C GLU A 375 10.23 -35.97 -79.30
N TYR A 376 10.51 -35.55 -80.53
CA TYR A 376 10.68 -36.42 -81.69
C TYR A 376 12.07 -36.21 -82.30
N TRP A 377 12.62 -37.27 -82.90
CA TRP A 377 13.89 -37.21 -83.61
C TRP A 377 13.65 -37.05 -85.12
N ASP A 378 14.22 -36.01 -85.73
CA ASP A 378 14.20 -35.84 -87.18
C ASP A 378 15.48 -36.41 -87.80
N GLU A 379 15.35 -37.50 -88.54
CA GLU A 379 16.46 -38.15 -89.25
C GLU A 379 17.10 -37.26 -90.32
N ASN A 380 16.33 -36.33 -90.91
CA ASN A 380 16.77 -35.48 -92.00
C ASN A 380 17.55 -34.25 -91.51
N ALA A 381 17.17 -33.72 -90.34
CA ALA A 381 17.88 -32.63 -89.67
C ALA A 381 18.96 -33.11 -88.67
N GLN A 382 19.00 -34.41 -88.35
CA GLN A 382 19.83 -35.00 -87.29
C GLN A 382 19.73 -34.27 -85.94
N ALA A 383 18.52 -33.83 -85.59
CA ALA A 383 18.25 -33.09 -84.36
C ALA A 383 16.87 -33.46 -83.78
N SER A 384 16.74 -33.39 -82.47
CA SER A 384 15.44 -33.49 -81.80
C SER A 384 14.62 -32.21 -82.02
N TYR A 385 13.31 -32.36 -82.25
CA TYR A 385 12.34 -31.27 -82.20
C TYR A 385 11.22 -31.61 -81.23
N TYR A 386 10.57 -30.57 -80.69
CA TYR A 386 9.47 -30.70 -79.74
C TYR A 386 8.16 -30.41 -80.48
N PHE A 387 7.20 -31.33 -80.39
CA PHE A 387 5.91 -31.23 -81.03
C PHE A 387 4.82 -31.05 -79.98
N ASN A 388 4.01 -29.99 -80.13
CA ASN A 388 2.84 -29.77 -79.29
C ASN A 388 1.68 -30.62 -79.82
N ILE A 389 1.25 -31.60 -79.04
CA ILE A 389 0.18 -32.52 -79.45
C ILE A 389 -1.22 -31.85 -79.52
N ARG A 390 -1.41 -30.67 -78.92
CA ARG A 390 -2.67 -29.93 -78.90
C ARG A 390 -2.75 -28.86 -79.99
N THR A 391 -1.70 -28.06 -80.17
CA THR A 391 -1.67 -26.99 -81.19
C THR A 391 -1.16 -27.47 -82.54
N GLN A 392 -0.59 -28.67 -82.62
CA GLN A 392 0.07 -29.24 -83.80
C GLN A 392 1.26 -28.41 -84.30
N GLU A 393 1.87 -27.62 -83.42
CA GLU A 393 3.03 -26.82 -83.74
C GLU A 393 4.32 -27.58 -83.42
N ALA A 394 5.35 -27.39 -84.24
CA ALA A 394 6.69 -27.94 -84.02
C ALA A 394 7.67 -26.81 -83.69
N SER A 395 8.51 -27.01 -82.68
CA SER A 395 9.57 -26.09 -82.27
C SER A 395 10.88 -26.83 -82.09
N TRP A 396 11.97 -26.24 -82.57
CA TRP A 396 13.33 -26.74 -82.32
C TRP A 396 13.85 -26.43 -80.91
N THR A 397 13.10 -25.66 -80.12
CA THR A 397 13.44 -25.30 -78.74
C THR A 397 12.41 -25.84 -77.77
N LYS A 398 12.86 -26.47 -76.68
CA LYS A 398 11.99 -27.06 -75.66
C LYS A 398 11.20 -25.97 -74.94
N PRO A 399 9.87 -25.97 -75.00
CA PRO A 399 9.05 -25.01 -74.29
C PRO A 399 9.20 -25.21 -72.78
N GLY A 400 9.49 -24.12 -72.06
CA GLY A 400 9.78 -24.16 -70.62
C GLY A 400 11.25 -24.40 -70.24
N TYR A 401 12.14 -24.68 -71.21
CA TYR A 401 13.57 -24.89 -71.00
C TYR A 401 14.45 -23.90 -71.78
N THR A 402 13.94 -22.69 -72.02
CA THR A 402 14.78 -21.62 -72.56
C THR A 402 15.68 -21.08 -71.45
N ASN A 403 16.96 -21.47 -71.43
CA ASN A 403 17.96 -20.68 -70.71
C ASN A 403 17.95 -19.26 -71.32
N PRO A 404 17.67 -18.20 -70.53
CA PRO A 404 17.60 -16.83 -71.06
C PRO A 404 18.87 -16.43 -71.85
N THR A 405 20.00 -17.02 -71.48
CA THR A 405 21.32 -16.83 -72.08
C THR A 405 21.44 -17.37 -73.51
N GLU A 406 20.78 -18.49 -73.84
CA GLU A 406 20.86 -19.12 -75.17
C GLU A 406 19.98 -18.41 -76.19
N VAL A 407 18.80 -17.93 -75.76
CA VAL A 407 17.90 -17.12 -76.60
C VAL A 407 18.53 -15.77 -76.94
N ALA A 408 19.24 -15.16 -75.99
CA ALA A 408 19.98 -13.91 -76.23
C ALA A 408 21.14 -14.11 -77.24
N ALA A 409 21.84 -15.25 -77.21
CA ALA A 409 22.92 -15.56 -78.14
C ALA A 409 22.42 -15.81 -79.58
N GLN A 410 21.26 -16.46 -79.75
CA GLN A 410 20.64 -16.66 -81.07
C GLN A 410 20.08 -15.37 -81.69
N LEU A 411 19.57 -14.45 -80.88
CA LEU A 411 19.12 -13.13 -81.36
C LEU A 411 20.31 -12.22 -81.74
N LEU A 412 21.44 -12.30 -81.02
CA LEU A 412 22.65 -11.56 -81.34
C LEU A 412 23.35 -12.05 -82.62
N SER A 413 23.24 -13.34 -82.97
CA SER A 413 23.89 -13.89 -84.16
C SER A 413 23.21 -13.48 -85.47
N TYR A 414 21.89 -13.19 -85.43
CA TYR A 414 21.16 -12.69 -86.58
C TYR A 414 21.33 -11.17 -86.80
N SER A 415 21.64 -10.40 -85.76
CA SER A 415 21.77 -8.94 -85.83
C SER A 415 23.19 -8.44 -86.15
N THR A 416 24.20 -9.31 -86.23
CA THR A 416 25.61 -8.92 -86.44
C THR A 416 26.09 -9.00 -87.89
N ALA A 417 25.23 -9.38 -88.84
CA ALA A 417 25.58 -9.46 -90.28
C ALA A 417 25.36 -8.16 -91.08
N LEU A 418 24.81 -7.10 -90.47
CA LEU A 418 24.81 -5.76 -91.06
C LEU A 418 25.41 -4.77 -90.09
N THR A 419 26.27 -3.91 -90.62
CA THR A 419 26.89 -2.72 -89.99
C THR A 419 28.02 -2.98 -88.97
N ALA A 420 29.13 -3.48 -89.49
CA ALA A 420 30.44 -3.00 -89.06
C ALA A 420 30.71 -1.63 -89.70
N HIS A 421 30.44 -0.54 -88.99
CA HIS A 421 31.08 0.77 -89.17
C HIS A 421 30.90 1.61 -87.89
N ASP A 422 31.95 1.57 -87.07
CA ASP A 422 32.62 2.73 -86.50
C ASP A 422 31.76 3.97 -86.14
N PHE A 423 31.40 4.08 -84.86
CA PHE A 423 31.41 5.35 -84.14
C PHE A 423 31.87 5.11 -82.71
N GLN A 424 33.14 5.41 -82.46
CA GLN A 424 33.64 5.85 -81.17
C GLN A 424 33.03 7.21 -80.82
N GLN A 425 32.21 7.28 -79.77
CA GLN A 425 32.29 8.33 -78.73
C GLN A 425 31.27 8.07 -77.60
N ASP A 426 31.83 7.93 -76.40
CA ASP A 426 31.31 8.34 -75.10
C ASP A 426 29.87 7.92 -74.71
N ASN A 427 29.73 6.70 -74.18
CA ASN A 427 28.88 6.44 -72.99
C ASN A 427 29.14 5.06 -72.35
N TYR A 428 30.23 4.94 -71.59
CA TYR A 428 30.41 3.91 -70.56
C TYR A 428 30.25 4.63 -69.22
N GLY A 429 29.42 4.25 -68.26
CA GLY A 429 28.79 2.97 -67.96
C GLY A 429 28.87 2.83 -66.44
N ALA A 430 27.76 2.96 -65.72
CA ALA A 430 27.70 2.59 -64.31
C ALA A 430 26.28 2.14 -63.94
N SER A 431 26.19 0.83 -63.82
CA SER A 431 25.12 0.07 -63.19
C SER A 431 24.60 0.71 -61.90
N TYR A 432 23.29 0.91 -61.84
CA TYR A 432 22.58 1.07 -60.58
C TYR A 432 22.71 -0.23 -59.77
N SER A 433 23.55 -0.19 -58.73
CA SER A 433 23.55 -1.18 -57.65
C SER A 433 22.56 -0.70 -56.57
N PRO A 434 21.57 -1.49 -56.15
CA PRO A 434 20.66 -1.12 -55.07
C PRO A 434 21.28 -1.56 -53.74
N ASP A 435 22.34 -0.88 -53.32
CA ASP A 435 22.87 -1.03 -51.95
C ASP A 435 23.28 0.32 -51.38
N LYS A 436 22.26 1.05 -50.92
CA LYS A 436 22.43 2.06 -49.88
C LYS A 436 21.39 1.75 -48.81
N GLY A 437 21.75 0.78 -47.96
CA GLY A 437 21.11 0.60 -46.67
C GLY A 437 21.20 1.90 -45.88
N ASP A 438 20.06 2.28 -45.29
CA ASP A 438 19.95 3.41 -44.39
C ASP A 438 21.06 3.35 -43.33
N ASP A 439 21.86 4.41 -43.29
CA ASP A 439 22.87 4.69 -42.28
C ASP A 439 22.21 4.82 -40.91
N VAL A 440 22.23 3.73 -40.15
CA VAL A 440 21.79 3.67 -38.75
C VAL A 440 23.02 3.55 -37.85
N GLY A 441 23.14 4.45 -36.87
CA GLY A 441 24.17 4.43 -35.83
C GLY A 441 23.59 4.89 -34.50
N TYR A 442 24.37 4.78 -33.42
CA TYR A 442 23.96 5.25 -32.08
C TYR A 442 25.09 6.04 -31.41
N PHE A 443 24.71 7.04 -30.61
CA PHE A 443 25.62 7.86 -29.82
C PHE A 443 25.87 7.24 -28.45
N ASP A 444 27.13 7.09 -28.05
CA ASP A 444 27.45 6.69 -26.69
C ASP A 444 27.22 7.84 -25.67
N ALA A 445 27.31 7.52 -24.38
CA ALA A 445 27.16 8.50 -23.30
C ALA A 445 28.26 9.58 -23.26
N GLY A 446 29.32 9.44 -24.09
CA GLY A 446 30.38 10.42 -24.31
C GLY A 446 30.18 11.27 -25.57
N GLY A 447 29.12 11.05 -26.34
CA GLY A 447 28.80 11.80 -27.54
C GLY A 447 29.56 11.37 -28.80
N HIS A 448 30.20 10.20 -28.81
CA HIS A 448 30.86 9.65 -29.99
C HIS A 448 29.88 8.81 -30.83
N TYR A 449 29.92 8.97 -32.16
CA TYR A 449 28.99 8.32 -33.10
C TYR A 449 29.61 7.05 -33.67
N HIS A 450 28.91 5.91 -33.54
CA HIS A 450 29.39 4.60 -34.01
C HIS A 450 28.49 4.04 -35.13
N TYR A 451 29.12 3.53 -36.19
CA TYR A 451 28.48 2.97 -37.38
C TYR A 451 28.35 1.44 -37.29
N TYR A 452 27.26 0.84 -37.77
CA TYR A 452 27.16 -0.62 -37.91
C TYR A 452 27.78 -1.06 -39.24
N ASP A 453 28.89 -1.80 -39.22
CA ASP A 453 29.43 -2.46 -40.41
C ASP A 453 28.68 -3.77 -40.64
N THR A 454 27.82 -3.81 -41.66
CA THR A 454 27.00 -4.97 -42.01
C THR A 454 27.69 -5.92 -43.00
N THR A 455 29.00 -5.85 -43.20
CA THR A 455 29.69 -6.68 -44.22
C THR A 455 30.30 -7.98 -43.72
N ASN A 456 29.92 -8.49 -42.54
CA ASN A 456 30.29 -9.86 -42.13
C ASN A 456 29.11 -10.69 -41.63
N ASP A 457 28.84 -11.73 -42.41
CA ASP A 457 27.87 -12.78 -42.18
C ASP A 457 28.22 -13.61 -40.94
N THR A 458 27.18 -14.13 -40.29
CA THR A 458 27.17 -15.13 -39.21
C THR A 458 27.47 -14.67 -37.77
N THR A 459 26.44 -14.25 -37.02
CA THR A 459 25.82 -15.07 -35.94
C THR A 459 24.78 -14.27 -35.11
N PRO A 460 23.77 -14.94 -34.54
CA PRO A 460 22.69 -14.29 -33.79
C PRO A 460 23.15 -13.86 -32.40
N ASN A 461 23.16 -12.55 -32.13
CA ASN A 461 22.90 -11.89 -30.84
C ASN A 461 23.32 -12.65 -29.55
N ASP A 462 24.57 -13.10 -29.45
CA ASP A 462 25.10 -13.81 -28.26
C ASP A 462 26.03 -12.93 -27.40
N GLY A 463 26.11 -11.64 -27.71
CA GLY A 463 26.85 -10.64 -26.93
C GLY A 463 28.38 -10.70 -27.06
N TRP A 464 28.94 -11.67 -27.77
CA TRP A 464 30.38 -11.83 -27.98
C TRP A 464 30.88 -11.08 -29.21
N ALA A 465 31.98 -10.34 -29.07
CA ALA A 465 32.70 -9.70 -30.17
C ALA A 465 34.20 -10.04 -30.11
N GLN A 466 34.83 -10.22 -31.27
CA GLN A 466 36.26 -10.52 -31.39
C GLN A 466 37.08 -9.22 -31.48
N TYR A 467 38.14 -9.14 -30.70
CA TYR A 467 39.12 -8.05 -30.67
C TYR A 467 40.52 -8.61 -30.88
N LYS A 468 41.45 -7.75 -31.30
CA LYS A 468 42.88 -8.09 -31.37
C LYS A 468 43.63 -7.24 -30.36
N ASP A 469 44.49 -7.89 -29.59
CA ASP A 469 45.37 -7.21 -28.66
C ASP A 469 46.50 -6.49 -29.41
N GLU A 470 46.68 -5.21 -29.14
CA GLU A 470 47.61 -4.34 -29.87
C GLU A 470 49.08 -4.65 -29.58
N GLN A 471 49.37 -5.27 -28.44
CA GLN A 471 50.74 -5.63 -28.04
C GLN A 471 51.18 -7.01 -28.54
N SER A 472 50.25 -7.97 -28.59
CA SER A 472 50.56 -9.36 -28.97
C SER A 472 50.02 -9.76 -30.35
N GLY A 473 49.12 -8.98 -30.94
CA GLY A 473 48.40 -9.32 -32.17
C GLY A 473 47.43 -10.49 -32.03
N ALA A 474 47.31 -11.08 -30.84
CA ALA A 474 46.45 -12.23 -30.58
C ALA A 474 44.97 -11.83 -30.51
N ALA A 475 44.11 -12.67 -31.08
CA ALA A 475 42.68 -12.45 -31.05
C ALA A 475 42.08 -12.91 -29.70
N TYR A 476 41.20 -12.09 -29.13
CA TYR A 476 40.42 -12.43 -27.95
C TYR A 476 38.93 -12.08 -28.15
N TYR A 477 38.04 -12.82 -27.52
CA TYR A 477 36.60 -12.59 -27.53
C TYR A 477 36.17 -11.88 -26.24
N TYR A 478 35.29 -10.89 -26.37
CA TYR A 478 34.74 -10.14 -25.24
C TYR A 478 33.21 -10.14 -25.28
N ASN A 479 32.58 -10.46 -24.16
CA ASN A 479 31.12 -10.44 -24.03
C ASN A 479 30.66 -9.09 -23.48
N HIS A 480 29.88 -8.34 -24.28
CA HIS A 480 29.36 -7.01 -23.91
C HIS A 480 28.20 -7.05 -22.90
N ILE A 481 27.61 -8.22 -22.67
CA ILE A 481 26.51 -8.41 -21.72
C ILE A 481 27.06 -8.80 -20.33
N THR A 482 28.04 -9.72 -20.29
CA THR A 482 28.60 -10.24 -19.02
C THR A 482 29.92 -9.58 -18.61
N GLY A 483 30.63 -8.92 -19.53
CA GLY A 483 31.94 -8.31 -19.31
C GLY A 483 33.10 -9.31 -19.30
N GLU A 484 32.86 -10.56 -19.69
CA GLU A 484 33.85 -11.64 -19.69
C GLU A 484 34.76 -11.57 -20.93
N ARG A 485 36.01 -12.04 -20.80
CA ARG A 485 36.99 -12.12 -21.90
C ARG A 485 37.61 -13.50 -21.99
N TYR A 486 37.80 -13.98 -23.21
CA TYR A 486 38.37 -15.28 -23.53
C TYR A 486 39.41 -15.15 -24.64
N TRP A 487 40.59 -15.75 -24.49
CA TRP A 487 41.64 -15.73 -25.51
C TRP A 487 41.53 -16.97 -26.39
N ALA A 488 41.64 -16.79 -27.71
CA ALA A 488 41.51 -17.84 -28.71
C ALA A 488 42.85 -18.50 -29.04
#